data_AF-A0A177NW47-F1
#
_entry.id   AF-A0A177NW47-F1
#
_cell.length_a   1.000
_cell.length_b   1.000
_cell.length_c   1.000
_cell.angle_alpha   90.00
_cell.angle_beta   90.00
_cell.angle_gamma   90.00
#
_symmetry.space_group_name_H-M   'P 1'
#
loop_
_entity.id
_entity.type
_entity.pdbx_description
1 polymer ?
#
loop_
_entity_poly.entity_id
_entity_poly.type
_entity_poly.pdbx_seq_one_letter_code
_entity_poly.pdbx_strand_id
1 'polypeptide(L)'
;MNNKKTPLDQFEDAFIDSILNMSASELDEELRDLGLDPEVAITQTKAAVARGIIKANKTNFARKRSQLTDVKARLASSSKLGDRSGAVARFEKMKTGDPELSNRMMMAARKGKGLSENDVEAILEDLDDLEKLEKGDDGK
;
A
#
# COMPACT_ATOMS: atom_id res chain seq x y z
N MET A 1 18.32 -9.03 29.81
CA MET A 1 17.73 -10.07 30.69
C MET A 1 17.76 -11.37 29.93
N ASN A 2 18.58 -12.34 30.35
CA ASN A 2 18.57 -13.68 29.74
C ASN A 2 17.33 -14.41 30.26
N ASN A 3 16.25 -14.40 29.47
CA ASN A 3 15.11 -15.28 29.73
C ASN A 3 15.57 -16.72 29.52
N LYS A 4 15.97 -17.37 30.62
CA LYS A 4 16.25 -18.81 30.60
C LYS A 4 14.94 -19.53 30.31
N LYS A 5 14.92 -20.31 29.22
CA LYS A 5 13.79 -21.17 28.86
C LYS A 5 13.47 -22.08 30.04
N THR A 6 12.21 -22.12 30.44
CA THR A 6 11.73 -23.04 31.45
C THR A 6 11.80 -24.48 30.94
N PRO A 7 11.75 -25.49 31.83
CA PRO A 7 11.68 -26.88 31.39
C PRO A 7 10.48 -27.17 30.47
N LEU A 8 9.38 -26.44 30.62
CA LEU A 8 8.20 -26.57 29.75
C LEU A 8 8.47 -26.02 28.35
N ASP A 9 9.11 -24.85 28.24
CA ASP A 9 9.49 -24.27 26.94
C ASP A 9 10.43 -25.20 26.18
N GLN A 10 11.36 -25.86 26.89
CA GLN A 10 12.30 -26.81 26.30
C GLN A 10 11.60 -28.08 25.81
N PHE A 11 10.57 -28.54 26.53
CA PHE A 11 9.74 -29.67 26.12
C PHE A 11 8.90 -29.32 24.89
N GLU A 12 8.27 -28.14 24.87
CA GLU A 12 7.48 -27.67 23.73
C GLU A 12 8.34 -27.56 22.47
N ASP A 13 9.52 -26.95 22.57
CA ASP A 13 10.48 -26.88 21.46
C ASP A 13 10.88 -28.28 20.97
N ALA A 14 11.25 -29.18 21.88
CA ALA A 14 11.65 -30.54 21.52
C ALA A 14 10.51 -31.34 20.87
N PHE A 15 9.27 -31.13 21.30
CA PHE A 15 8.09 -31.76 20.72
C PHE A 15 7.81 -31.22 19.31
N ILE A 16 7.87 -29.90 19.12
CA ILE A 16 7.73 -29.27 17.81
C ILE A 16 8.83 -29.75 16.87
N ASP A 17 10.09 -29.77 17.34
CA ASP A 17 11.23 -30.25 16.56
C ASP A 17 11.08 -31.73 16.20
N SER A 18 10.56 -32.56 17.11
CA SER A 18 10.26 -33.97 16.82
C SER A 18 9.27 -34.10 15.67
N ILE A 19 8.20 -33.32 15.67
CA ILE A 19 7.19 -33.34 14.61
C ILE A 19 7.76 -32.82 13.28
N LEU A 20 8.51 -31.73 13.32
CA LEU A 20 9.09 -31.11 12.12
C LEU A 20 10.19 -31.98 11.48
N ASN A 21 10.84 -32.84 12.26
CA ASN A 21 11.87 -33.75 11.77
C ASN A 21 11.34 -35.12 11.36
N MET A 22 10.06 -35.45 11.63
CA MET A 22 9.46 -36.68 11.13
C MET A 22 9.37 -36.68 9.60
N SER A 23 9.59 -37.84 9.01
CA SER A 23 9.31 -38.07 7.61
C SER A 23 7.80 -38.08 7.35
N ALA A 24 7.41 -37.82 6.09
CA ALA A 24 6.00 -37.89 5.70
C ALA A 24 5.36 -39.26 5.97
N SER A 25 6.12 -40.35 5.79
CA SER A 25 5.64 -41.71 6.07
C SER A 25 5.41 -41.96 7.57
N GLU A 26 6.29 -41.45 8.44
CA GLU A 26 6.12 -41.58 9.89
C GLU A 26 4.89 -40.80 10.37
N LEU A 27 4.67 -39.59 9.85
CA LEU A 27 3.46 -38.81 10.13
C LEU A 27 2.19 -39.51 9.65
N ASP A 28 2.21 -40.12 8.46
CA ASP A 28 1.07 -40.89 7.96
C ASP A 28 0.77 -42.11 8.83
N GLU A 29 1.79 -42.78 9.35
CA GLU A 29 1.64 -43.91 10.29
C GLU A 29 1.06 -43.44 11.63
N GLU A 30 1.58 -42.36 12.21
CA GLU A 30 1.02 -41.79 13.45
C GLU A 30 -0.45 -41.38 13.29
N LEU A 31 -0.81 -40.76 12.16
CA LEU A 31 -2.19 -40.40 11.86
C LEU A 31 -3.09 -41.64 11.78
N ARG A 32 -2.62 -42.72 11.13
CA ARG A 32 -3.37 -43.98 11.03
C ARG A 32 -3.51 -44.67 12.38
N ASP A 33 -2.49 -44.65 13.23
CA ASP A 33 -2.54 -45.19 14.59
C ASP A 33 -3.57 -44.47 15.47
N LEU A 34 -3.77 -43.17 15.21
CA LEU A 34 -4.84 -42.36 15.80
C LEU A 34 -6.22 -42.58 15.15
N GLY A 35 -6.32 -43.48 14.17
CA GLY A 35 -7.55 -43.77 13.42
C GLY A 35 -7.96 -42.67 12.43
N LEU A 36 -7.02 -41.81 12.04
CA LEU A 36 -7.23 -40.73 11.07
C LEU A 36 -6.70 -41.14 9.69
N ASP A 37 -7.42 -40.75 8.65
CA ASP A 37 -6.95 -40.86 7.26
C ASP A 37 -6.02 -39.66 6.95
N PRO A 38 -4.74 -39.90 6.59
CA PRO A 38 -3.80 -38.83 6.26
C PRO A 38 -4.28 -37.88 5.17
N GLU A 39 -4.93 -38.39 4.12
CA GLU A 39 -5.41 -37.56 3.01
C GLU A 39 -6.54 -36.63 3.45
N VAL A 40 -7.42 -37.13 4.32
CA VAL A 40 -8.48 -36.33 4.92
C VAL A 40 -7.90 -35.26 5.85
N ALA A 41 -6.92 -35.63 6.69
CA ALA A 41 -6.26 -34.70 7.61
C ALA A 41 -5.55 -33.55 6.87
N ILE A 42 -4.83 -33.87 5.80
CA ILE A 42 -4.17 -32.90 4.91
C ILE A 42 -5.21 -31.97 4.27
N THR A 43 -6.29 -32.54 3.74
CA THR A 43 -7.36 -31.76 3.10
C THR A 43 -8.02 -30.79 4.07
N GLN A 44 -8.33 -31.25 5.30
CA GLN A 44 -8.91 -30.41 6.35
C GLN A 44 -7.95 -29.28 6.76
N THR A 45 -6.67 -29.59 6.90
CA THR A 45 -5.63 -28.61 7.27
C THR A 45 -5.50 -27.53 6.19
N LYS A 46 -5.40 -27.93 4.91
CA LYS A 46 -5.38 -26.99 3.77
C LYS A 46 -6.60 -26.07 3.77
N ALA A 47 -7.79 -26.63 4.01
CA ALA A 47 -9.02 -25.84 4.09
C ALA A 47 -9.02 -24.86 5.27
N ALA A 48 -8.49 -25.26 6.44
CA ALA A 48 -8.35 -24.38 7.59
C ALA A 48 -7.40 -23.21 7.33
N VAL A 49 -6.24 -23.48 6.72
CA VAL A 49 -5.27 -22.45 6.32
C VAL A 49 -5.89 -21.47 5.33
N ALA A 50 -6.59 -21.97 4.30
CA ALA A 50 -7.26 -21.13 3.31
C ALA A 50 -8.29 -20.18 3.96
N ARG A 51 -9.12 -20.70 4.88
CA ARG A 51 -10.06 -19.87 5.67
C ARG A 51 -9.33 -18.81 6.51
N GLY A 52 -8.21 -19.18 7.12
CA GLY A 52 -7.35 -18.27 7.89
C GLY A 52 -6.83 -17.11 7.04
N ILE A 53 -6.31 -17.41 5.85
CA ILE A 53 -5.82 -16.41 4.89
C ILE A 53 -6.95 -15.44 4.49
N ILE A 54 -8.13 -15.96 4.14
CA ILE A 54 -9.28 -15.13 3.77
C ILE A 54 -9.66 -14.19 4.92
N LYS A 55 -9.72 -14.69 6.15
CA LYS A 55 -10.03 -13.90 7.35
C LYS A 55 -8.98 -12.82 7.59
N ALA A 56 -7.70 -13.16 7.53
CA ALA A 56 -6.61 -12.21 7.70
C ALA A 56 -6.65 -11.11 6.64
N ASN A 57 -6.88 -11.48 5.38
CA ASN A 57 -7.01 -10.54 4.27
C ASN A 57 -8.19 -9.59 4.45
N LYS A 58 -9.34 -10.08 4.91
CA LYS A 58 -10.51 -9.25 5.21
C LYS A 58 -10.20 -8.21 6.28
N THR A 59 -9.57 -8.62 7.38
CA THR A 59 -9.16 -7.72 8.46
C THR A 59 -8.13 -6.69 7.97
N ASN A 60 -7.13 -7.13 7.21
CA ASN A 60 -6.12 -6.25 6.63
C ASN A 60 -6.72 -5.24 5.66
N PHE A 61 -7.67 -5.67 4.83
CA PHE A 61 -8.36 -4.81 3.89
C PHE A 61 -9.19 -3.74 4.61
N ALA A 62 -9.96 -4.11 5.64
CA ALA A 62 -10.71 -3.17 6.45
C ALA A 62 -9.79 -2.11 7.10
N ARG A 63 -8.68 -2.56 7.68
CA ARG A 63 -7.66 -1.67 8.27
C ARG A 63 -7.07 -0.72 7.22
N LYS A 64 -6.64 -1.24 6.07
CA LYS A 64 -6.07 -0.43 4.97
C LYS A 64 -7.09 0.57 4.41
N ARG A 65 -8.37 0.18 4.33
CA ARG A 65 -9.45 1.07 3.90
C ARG A 65 -9.67 2.23 4.87
N SER A 66 -9.62 1.96 6.19
CA SER A 66 -9.65 3.01 7.21
C SER A 66 -8.46 3.96 7.10
N GLN A 67 -7.26 3.42 6.92
CA GLN A 67 -6.06 4.24 6.73
C GLN A 67 -6.17 5.12 5.48
N LEU A 68 -6.75 4.59 4.39
CA LEU A 68 -6.99 5.37 3.18
C LEU A 68 -8.00 6.49 3.40
N THR A 69 -9.08 6.26 4.16
CA THR A 69 -10.04 7.32 4.49
C THR A 69 -9.39 8.41 5.34
N ASP A 70 -8.53 8.04 6.28
CA ASP A 70 -7.81 9.00 7.12
C ASP A 70 -6.81 9.83 6.31
N VAL A 71 -6.09 9.20 5.38
CA VAL A 71 -5.19 9.90 4.44
C VAL A 71 -5.98 10.85 3.54
N LYS A 72 -7.12 10.42 2.99
CA LYS A 72 -7.98 11.28 2.18
C LYS A 72 -8.52 12.47 2.97
N ALA A 73 -8.95 12.26 4.21
CA ALA A 73 -9.42 13.33 5.08
C ALA A 73 -8.30 14.32 5.40
N ARG A 74 -7.08 13.82 5.69
CA ARG A 74 -5.89 14.66 5.92
C ARG A 74 -5.54 15.47 4.69
N LEU A 75 -5.57 14.86 3.51
CA LEU A 75 -5.30 15.55 2.24
C LEU A 75 -6.37 16.63 1.95
N ALA A 76 -7.65 16.33 2.22
CA ALA A 76 -8.72 17.32 2.08
C ALA A 76 -8.64 18.47 3.08
N SER A 77 -8.16 18.21 4.32
CA SER A 77 -7.93 19.24 5.34
C SER A 77 -6.60 20.00 5.15
N SER A 78 -5.68 19.43 4.37
CA SER A 78 -4.47 20.07 3.88
C SER A 78 -4.88 21.05 2.78
N SER A 79 -5.44 22.17 3.20
CA SER A 79 -5.90 23.28 2.38
C SER A 79 -4.76 24.07 1.72
N LYS A 80 -3.85 23.39 1.01
CA LYS A 80 -3.11 24.01 -0.09
C LYS A 80 -3.92 24.00 -1.41
N LEU A 81 -5.09 23.38 -1.43
CA LEU A 81 -6.08 23.49 -2.50
C LEU A 81 -7.14 24.58 -2.23
N GLY A 82 -6.72 25.71 -1.64
CA GLY A 82 -7.62 26.81 -1.29
C GLY A 82 -8.35 27.45 -2.48
N ASP A 83 -7.88 27.23 -3.71
CA ASP A 83 -8.57 27.73 -4.90
C ASP A 83 -8.24 26.87 -6.13
N ARG A 84 -8.71 25.61 -6.17
CA ARG A 84 -8.56 24.75 -7.35
C ARG A 84 -9.12 25.42 -8.61
N SER A 85 -10.21 26.17 -8.48
CA SER A 85 -10.81 26.96 -9.56
C SER A 85 -9.86 28.05 -10.09
N GLY A 86 -9.22 28.81 -9.20
CA GLY A 86 -8.27 29.84 -9.55
C GLY A 86 -6.96 29.28 -10.08
N ALA A 87 -6.50 28.14 -9.56
CA ALA A 87 -5.34 27.44 -10.06
C ALA A 87 -5.57 26.91 -11.49
N VAL A 88 -6.73 26.32 -11.77
CA VAL A 88 -7.15 25.93 -13.12
C VAL A 88 -7.29 27.14 -14.04
N ALA A 89 -7.87 28.24 -13.57
CA ALA A 89 -7.99 29.47 -14.37
C ALA A 89 -6.64 30.12 -14.69
N ARG A 90 -5.67 30.06 -13.76
CA ARG A 90 -4.28 30.51 -13.98
C ARG A 90 -3.55 29.63 -14.98
N PHE A 91 -3.72 28.31 -14.88
CA PHE A 91 -3.15 27.35 -15.82
C PHE A 91 -3.68 27.55 -17.25
N GLU A 92 -5.00 27.73 -17.40
CA GLU A 92 -5.59 28.05 -18.71
C GLU A 92 -5.10 29.40 -19.25
N LYS A 93 -4.91 30.43 -18.39
CA LYS A 93 -4.29 31.70 -18.80
C LYS A 93 -2.86 31.52 -19.32
N MET A 94 -2.02 30.75 -18.65
CA MET A 94 -0.65 30.46 -19.10
C MET A 94 -0.64 29.73 -20.45
N LYS A 95 -1.51 28.73 -20.60
CA LYS A 95 -1.67 28.00 -21.86
C LYS A 95 -2.12 28.89 -23.02
N THR A 96 -2.94 29.92 -22.75
CA THR A 96 -3.33 30.90 -23.77
C THR A 96 -2.30 31.99 -24.02
N GLY A 97 -1.44 32.29 -23.04
CA GLY A 97 -0.42 33.34 -23.11
C GLY A 97 0.91 32.90 -23.74
N ASP A 98 1.20 31.59 -23.75
CA ASP A 98 2.41 31.01 -24.36
C ASP A 98 2.04 30.01 -25.47
N PRO A 99 2.15 30.41 -26.75
CA PRO A 99 1.87 29.56 -27.91
C PRO A 99 2.77 28.32 -27.99
N GLU A 100 4.00 28.40 -27.47
CA GLU A 100 4.98 27.32 -27.54
C GLU A 100 4.65 26.23 -26.51
N LEU A 101 4.26 26.64 -25.30
CA LEU A 101 3.75 25.73 -24.27
C LEU A 101 2.48 25.02 -24.73
N SER A 102 1.55 25.77 -25.34
CA SER A 102 0.31 25.23 -25.91
C SER A 102 0.57 24.15 -26.98
N ASN A 103 1.51 24.42 -27.89
CA ASN A 103 1.91 23.46 -28.93
C ASN A 103 2.58 22.20 -28.34
N ARG A 104 3.47 22.35 -27.36
CA ARG A 104 4.10 21.19 -26.69
C ARG A 104 3.08 20.31 -25.97
N MET A 105 2.09 20.90 -25.31
CA MET A 105 1.02 20.16 -24.64
C MET A 105 0.08 19.45 -25.62
N MET A 106 -0.28 20.11 -26.72
CA MET A 106 -1.10 19.49 -27.77
C MET A 106 -0.38 18.27 -28.40
N MET A 107 0.94 18.35 -28.56
CA MET A 107 1.77 17.24 -29.05
C MET A 107 1.91 16.08 -28.05
N ALA A 108 1.98 16.37 -26.75
CA ALA A 108 2.03 15.37 -25.70
C ALA A 108 0.70 14.60 -25.57
N ALA A 109 -0.43 15.32 -25.61
CA ALA A 109 -1.77 14.73 -25.62
C ALA A 109 -2.00 13.84 -26.85
N ARG A 110 -1.53 14.25 -28.03
CA ARG A 110 -1.59 13.44 -29.27
C ARG A 110 -0.76 12.15 -29.19
N LYS A 111 0.30 12.10 -28.38
CA LYS A 111 1.14 10.92 -28.17
C LYS A 111 0.66 10.04 -27.00
N GLY A 112 -0.52 10.29 -26.45
CA GLY A 112 -1.09 9.53 -25.32
C GLY A 112 -0.40 9.80 -23.97
N LYS A 113 0.50 10.77 -23.90
CA LYS A 113 1.11 11.29 -22.67
C LYS A 113 0.42 12.60 -22.30
N GLY A 114 -0.88 12.53 -22.02
CA GLY A 114 -1.57 13.65 -21.38
C GLY A 114 -1.03 13.82 -19.96
N LEU A 115 -1.04 15.05 -19.45
CA LEU A 115 -0.78 15.31 -18.03
C LEU A 115 -1.86 14.63 -17.21
N SER A 116 -1.47 13.83 -16.22
CA SER A 116 -2.40 13.32 -15.22
C SER A 116 -2.82 14.46 -14.28
N GLU A 117 -3.92 14.28 -13.54
CA GLU A 117 -4.35 15.28 -12.55
C GLU A 117 -3.25 15.61 -11.54
N ASN A 118 -2.43 14.62 -11.17
CA ASN A 118 -1.30 14.80 -10.27
C ASN A 118 -0.17 15.63 -10.90
N ASP A 119 0.08 15.48 -12.20
CA ASP A 119 1.11 16.27 -12.90
C ASP A 119 0.70 17.74 -12.99
N VAL A 120 -0.60 18.01 -13.19
CA VAL A 120 -1.14 19.37 -13.18
C VAL A 120 -1.03 19.99 -11.80
N GLU A 121 -1.31 19.23 -10.75
CA GLU A 121 -1.20 19.69 -9.36
C GLU A 121 0.25 20.01 -8.96
N ALA A 122 1.21 19.18 -9.37
CA ALA A 122 2.64 19.44 -9.15
C ALA A 122 3.13 20.70 -9.87
N ILE A 123 2.73 20.90 -11.13
CA ILE A 123 3.07 22.12 -11.90
C ILE A 123 2.49 23.37 -11.22
N LEU A 124 1.29 23.28 -10.65
CA LEU A 124 0.66 24.40 -9.94
C LEU A 124 1.37 24.72 -8.62
N GLU A 125 1.86 23.72 -7.89
CA GLU A 125 2.66 23.94 -6.68
C GLU A 125 4.02 24.58 -7.02
N ASP A 126 4.70 24.09 -8.06
CA ASP A 126 5.96 24.68 -8.54
C ASP A 126 5.77 26.15 -8.97
N LEU A 127 4.65 26.47 -9.61
CA LEU A 127 4.33 27.85 -10.03
C LEU A 127 4.06 28.79 -8.83
N ASP A 128 3.35 28.31 -7.81
CA ASP A 128 3.11 29.08 -6.58
C ASP A 128 4.41 29.30 -5.79
N ASP A 129 5.31 28.32 -5.82
CA ASP A 129 6.64 28.44 -5.20
C ASP A 129 7.57 29.38 -5.99
N LEU A 130 7.51 29.38 -7.33
CA LEU A 130 8.22 30.35 -8.17
C LEU A 130 7.69 31.78 -7.96
N GLU A 131 6.38 31.98 -7.85
CA GLU A 131 5.78 33.31 -7.60
C GLU A 131 6.18 33.88 -6.23
N LYS A 132 6.35 33.01 -5.22
CA LYS A 132 6.89 33.40 -3.90
C LYS A 132 8.37 33.76 -3.96
N LEU A 133 9.15 33.08 -4.79
CA LEU A 133 10.56 33.38 -5.00
C LEU A 133 10.73 34.72 -5.73
N GLU A 134 9.91 35.01 -6.73
CA GLU A 134 9.92 36.30 -7.46
C GLU A 134 9.54 37.47 -6.55
N LYS A 135 8.53 37.30 -5.68
CA LYS A 135 8.14 38.31 -4.66
C LYS A 135 9.14 38.42 -3.50
N GLY A 136 10.00 37.42 -3.32
CA GLY A 136 11.06 37.40 -2.31
C GLY A 136 12.38 38.00 -2.78
N ASP A 137 12.53 38.25 -4.09
CA ASP A 137 13.76 38.75 -4.71
C ASP A 137 13.73 40.27 -5.00
N ASP A 138 12.66 40.98 -4.61
CA ASP A 138 12.61 42.46 -4.57
C ASP A 138 13.42 43.06 -3.40
N GLY A 139 14.47 42.36 -2.99
CA GLY A 139 15.25 42.62 -1.78
C GLY A 139 16.75 42.66 -2.00
N LYS A 140 17.23 43.24 -3.12
CA LYS A 140 18.54 43.92 -3.20
C LYS A 140 18.69 44.80 -4.45
#